data_AF-X1DD93-F1
#
_entry.id   AF-X1DD93-F1
#
_cell.length_a   1.000
_cell.length_b   1.000
_cell.length_c   1.000
_cell.angle_alpha   90.00
_cell.angle_beta   90.00
_cell.angle_gamma   90.00
#
_symmetry.space_group_name_H-M   'P 1'
#
loop_
_entity.id
_entity.type
_entity.pdbx_description
1 polymer ?
#
loop_
_entity_poly.entity_id
_entity_poly.type
_entity_poly.pdbx_seq_one_letter_code
_entity_poly.pdbx_strand_id
1 'polypeptide(L)' 'MKYNPKINEVITRLPAFSQIHPLQEENQGALELIYQLSELLREITGMDGFTFQPAAGAHGELTGILIMKKYFENK' A
#
# COMPACT_ATOMS: atom_id res chain seq x y z
N MET A 1 12.57 -14.64 10.66
CA MET A 1 11.26 -15.10 10.12
C MET A 1 10.23 -14.99 11.23
N LYS A 2 9.23 -14.11 11.09
CA LYS A 2 8.13 -14.00 12.06
C LYS A 2 7.03 -15.02 11.74
N TYR A 3 6.07 -15.17 12.65
CA TYR A 3 4.90 -16.02 12.40
C TYR A 3 3.98 -15.38 11.35
N ASN A 4 3.45 -16.21 10.43
CA ASN A 4 2.46 -15.82 9.44
C ASN A 4 1.11 -16.45 9.82
N PRO A 5 0.14 -15.67 10.33
CA PRO A 5 -1.16 -16.20 10.72
C PRO A 5 -1.90 -16.85 9.55
N LYS A 6 -2.39 -18.09 9.73
CA LYS A 6 -3.13 -18.84 8.69
C LYS A 6 -4.38 -18.09 8.21
N ILE A 7 -4.99 -17.28 9.07
CA ILE A 7 -6.16 -16.48 8.73
C ILE A 7 -5.87 -15.48 7.60
N ASN A 8 -4.65 -14.96 7.51
CA ASN A 8 -4.28 -14.02 6.44
C ASN A 8 -4.35 -14.67 5.06
N GLU A 9 -3.92 -15.93 4.93
CA GLU A 9 -4.03 -16.72 3.70
C GLU A 9 -5.47 -17.02 3.30
N VAL A 10 -6.37 -17.12 4.28
CA VAL A 10 -7.81 -17.34 4.04
C VAL A 10 -8.45 -16.04 3.57
N ILE A 11 -8.16 -14.92 4.23
CA ILE A 11 -8.74 -13.61 3.91
C ILE A 11 -8.32 -13.16 2.51
N THR A 12 -7.03 -13.28 2.14
CA THR A 12 -6.54 -12.86 0.81
C THR A 12 -7.17 -13.63 -0.35
N ARG A 13 -7.70 -14.83 -0.10
CA ARG A 13 -8.37 -15.67 -1.11
C ARG A 13 -9.85 -15.36 -1.29
N LEU A 14 -10.47 -14.56 -0.41
CA LEU A 14 -11.88 -14.20 -0.57
C LEU A 14 -12.11 -13.56 -1.94
N PRO A 15 -13.17 -13.92 -2.69
CA PRO A 15 -13.44 -13.37 -4.02
C PRO A 15 -13.50 -11.84 -4.05
N ALA A 16 -13.97 -11.23 -2.95
CA ALA A 16 -14.00 -9.79 -2.76
C ALA A 16 -12.61 -9.12 -2.85
N PHE A 17 -11.52 -9.85 -2.64
CA PHE A 17 -10.14 -9.37 -2.86
C PHE A 17 -9.52 -9.96 -4.13
N SER A 18 -9.61 -11.28 -4.30
CA SER A 18 -8.85 -12.01 -5.34
C SER A 18 -9.39 -11.84 -6.76
N GLN A 19 -10.63 -11.38 -6.92
CA GLN A 19 -11.29 -11.21 -8.22
C GLN A 19 -11.48 -9.74 -8.61
N ILE A 20 -10.81 -8.81 -7.94
CA ILE A 20 -10.80 -7.41 -8.33
C ILE A 20 -9.88 -7.24 -9.55
N HIS A 21 -10.45 -6.85 -10.70
CA HIS A 21 -9.64 -6.48 -11.85
C HIS A 21 -9.04 -5.06 -11.67
N PRO A 22 -7.72 -4.85 -11.84
CA PRO A 22 -7.10 -3.54 -11.54
C PRO A 22 -7.58 -2.36 -12.40
N LEU A 23 -8.09 -2.63 -13.60
CA LEU A 23 -8.59 -1.61 -14.55
C LEU A 23 -10.12 -1.59 -14.66
N GLN A 24 -10.84 -2.12 -13.67
CA GLN A 24 -12.29 -1.97 -13.60
C GLN A 24 -12.67 -0.61 -12.99
N GLU A 25 -13.98 -0.32 -12.89
CA GLU A 25 -14.46 0.84 -12.14
C GLU A 25 -14.02 0.81 -10.67
N GLU A 26 -14.06 1.96 -10.01
CA GLU A 26 -13.58 2.08 -8.63
C GLU A 26 -14.28 1.10 -7.68
N ASN A 27 -13.48 0.37 -6.90
CA ASN A 27 -13.97 -0.53 -5.87
C ASN A 27 -13.83 0.13 -4.49
N GLN A 28 -14.95 0.60 -3.94
CA GLN A 28 -14.96 1.32 -2.66
C GLN A 28 -14.40 0.50 -1.49
N GLY A 29 -14.58 -0.83 -1.48
CA GLY A 29 -14.01 -1.68 -0.43
C GLY A 29 -12.48 -1.78 -0.52
N ALA A 30 -11.92 -1.81 -1.73
CA ALA A 30 -10.47 -1.77 -1.92
C ALA A 30 -9.89 -0.40 -1.53
N LEU A 31 -10.59 0.69 -1.86
CA LEU A 31 -10.20 2.04 -1.47
C LEU A 31 -10.23 2.24 0.04
N GLU A 32 -11.28 1.73 0.71
CA GLU A 32 -11.39 1.75 2.17
C GLU A 32 -10.23 0.99 2.83
N LEU A 33 -9.89 -0.21 2.32
CA LEU A 33 -8.76 -0.99 2.83
C LEU A 33 -7.44 -0.24 2.70
N ILE A 34 -7.19 0.38 1.54
CA ILE A 34 -5.98 1.18 1.28
C ILE A 34 -5.91 2.39 2.23
N TYR A 35 -7.03 3.08 2.42
CA TYR A 35 -7.13 4.23 3.30
C TYR A 35 -6.85 3.85 4.76
N GLN A 36 -7.54 2.83 5.29
CA GLN A 36 -7.36 2.37 6.67
C GLN A 36 -5.93 1.89 6.92
N LEU A 37 -5.33 1.17 5.97
CA LEU A 37 -3.93 0.76 6.07
C LEU A 37 -2.98 1.96 6.11
N SER A 38 -3.25 3.00 5.31
CA SER A 38 -2.47 4.24 5.35
C SER A 38 -2.55 4.89 6.74
N GLU A 39 -3.74 5.06 7.30
CA GLU A 39 -3.90 5.69 8.62
C GLU A 39 -3.18 4.91 9.73
N LEU A 40 -3.29 3.58 9.74
CA LEU A 40 -2.57 2.74 10.70
C LEU A 40 -1.05 2.89 10.58
N LEU A 41 -0.51 2.94 9.35
CA LEU A 41 0.92 3.11 9.15
C LEU A 41 1.40 4.53 9.50
N ARG A 42 0.58 5.56 9.25
CA ARG A 42 0.87 6.94 9.69
C ARG A 42 0.97 7.01 11.20
N GLU A 43 0.04 6.39 11.92
CA GLU A 43 0.07 6.36 13.38
C GLU A 43 1.34 5.67 13.92
N ILE A 44 1.73 4.53 13.33
CA ILE A 44 2.92 3.78 13.75
C ILE A 44 4.23 4.53 13.46
N THR A 45 4.30 5.28 12.36
CA THR A 45 5.55 5.84 11.84
C THR A 45 5.71 7.35 12.05
N GLY A 46 4.64 8.08 12.32
CA GLY A 46 4.63 9.54 12.40
C GLY A 46 4.71 10.25 11.04
N MET A 47 4.43 9.54 9.93
CA MET A 47 4.47 10.11 8.58
C MET A 47 3.15 10.79 8.19
N ASP A 48 3.21 11.73 7.24
CA ASP A 48 2.02 12.46 6.75
C ASP A 48 1.17 11.64 5.76
N GLY A 49 1.72 10.62 5.10
CA GLY A 49 1.00 9.82 4.11
C GLY A 49 1.80 8.63 3.58
N PHE A 50 1.11 7.70 2.91
CA PHE A 50 1.68 6.48 2.33
C PHE A 50 1.27 6.29 0.87
N THR A 51 2.15 5.62 0.11
CA THR A 51 1.86 5.07 -1.22
C THR A 51 2.10 3.57 -1.21
N PHE A 52 1.20 2.82 -1.86
CA PHE A 52 1.25 1.36 -1.95
C PHE A 52 1.65 0.85 -3.34
N GLN A 53 2.05 1.76 -4.23
CA GLN A 53 2.54 1.41 -5.57
C GLN A 53 3.83 0.55 -5.55
N PRO A 54 4.80 0.75 -4.62
CA PRO A 54 6.01 -0.05 -4.61
C PRO A 54 5.77 -1.48 -4.14
N ALA A 55 5.99 -2.46 -5.02
CA ALA A 55 5.76 -3.88 -4.74
C ALA A 55 6.86 -4.59 -3.92
N ALA A 56 7.95 -3.91 -3.58
CA ALA A 56 9.09 -4.47 -2.85
C ALA A 56 9.90 -3.38 -2.14
N GLY A 57 10.76 -3.78 -1.19
CA GLY A 57 11.61 -2.86 -0.43
C GLY A 57 12.51 -1.97 -1.32
N ALA A 58 13.30 -2.58 -2.20
CA ALA A 58 14.17 -1.83 -3.13
C ALA A 58 13.37 -0.91 -4.09
N HIS A 59 12.15 -1.29 -4.47
CA HIS A 59 11.27 -0.43 -5.25
C HIS A 59 10.77 0.76 -4.41
N GLY A 60 10.51 0.55 -3.12
CA GLY A 60 10.21 1.61 -2.16
C GLY A 60 11.36 2.61 -2.02
N GLU A 61 12.59 2.12 -1.92
CA GLU A 61 13.79 2.97 -1.86
C GLU A 61 13.93 3.84 -3.12
N LEU A 62 13.81 3.24 -4.32
CA LEU A 62 13.82 3.97 -5.58
C LEU A 62 12.69 5.02 -5.63
N THR A 63 11.48 4.66 -5.19
CA THR A 63 10.33 5.58 -5.15
C THR A 63 10.63 6.77 -4.23
N GLY A 64 11.21 6.53 -3.05
CA GLY A 64 11.63 7.58 -2.13
C GLY A 64 12.66 8.53 -2.75
N ILE A 65 13.67 7.98 -3.45
CA ILE A 65 14.68 8.77 -4.16
C ILE A 65 14.03 9.64 -5.24
N LEU A 66 13.07 9.11 -6.01
CA LEU A 66 12.37 9.86 -7.04
C LEU A 66 11.49 10.98 -6.46
N ILE A 67 10.80 10.74 -5.34
CA ILE A 67 10.03 11.76 -4.62
C ILE A 67 10.95 12.89 -4.14
N MET A 68 12.08 12.55 -3.50
CA MET A 68 13.05 13.54 -3.04
C MET A 68 13.63 14.34 -4.20
N LYS A 69 14.02 13.66 -5.29
CA LYS A 69 14.50 14.32 -6.51
C LYS A 69 13.47 15.33 -7.01
N LYS A 70 12.19 14.92 -7.12
CA LYS A 70 11.13 15.81 -7.61
C LYS A 70 10.90 17.02 -6.71
N TYR A 71 10.97 16.85 -5.40
CA TYR A 71 10.88 17.95 -4.44
C TYR A 71 11.96 19.02 -4.65
N PHE A 72 13.20 18.61 -4.93
CA PHE A 72 14.31 19.53 -5.18
C PHE A 72 14.37 20.09 -6.62
N GLU A 73 13.73 19.46 -7.61
CA GLU A 73 13.70 19.97 -9.00
C GLU A 73 12.99 21.34 -9.13
N ASN A 74 12.01 21.61 -8.26
CA ASN A 74 11.19 22.83 -8.31
C ASN A 74 11.60 23.85 -7.23
N LYS A 75 12.78 23.69 -6.64
CA LYS A 75 13.31 24.54 -5.58
C LYS A 75 14.48 25.36 -6.09
#